data_AF-A0A356B1B7-F1
#
_entry.id   AF-A0A356B1B7-F1
#
_cell.length_a   1.000
_cell.length_b   1.000
_cell.length_c   1.000
_cell.angle_alpha   90.00
_cell.angle_beta   90.00
_cell.angle_gamma   90.00
#
_symmetry.space_group_name_H-M   'P 1'
#
loop_
_entity.id
_entity.type
_entity.pdbx_description
1 polymer ?
#
loop_
_entity_poly.entity_id
_entity_poly.type
_entity_poly.pdbx_seq_one_letter_code
_entity_poly.pdbx_strand_id
1 'polypeptide(L)'
;EITEEVGITVTNHVNYLESKLFYSSKGEPVVDVVFLCEYQSGKLKLDTDEVSEAGWMTYAEILSGTDSPEWLVESIKKAEKARMESAKI
;
A
#
# COMPACT_ATOMS: atom_id res chain seq x y z
N GLU A 1 10.56 -3.34 5.64
CA GLU A 1 9.33 -3.31 4.81
C GLU A 1 9.62 -2.95 3.35
N ILE A 2 9.23 -1.78 2.79
CA ILE A 2 9.25 -1.53 1.32
C ILE A 2 10.57 -1.91 0.61
N THR A 3 11.73 -1.45 1.09
CA THR A 3 13.01 -1.75 0.44
C THR A 3 13.45 -3.20 0.67
N GLU A 4 13.13 -3.79 1.81
CA GLU A 4 13.49 -5.16 2.16
C GLU A 4 12.65 -6.17 1.38
N GLU A 5 11.32 -5.98 1.37
CA GLU A 5 10.36 -6.91 0.78
C GLU A 5 10.26 -6.82 -0.75
N VAL A 6 10.35 -5.60 -1.32
CA VAL A 6 10.11 -5.39 -2.76
C VAL A 6 11.20 -4.60 -3.49
N GLY A 7 12.28 -4.18 -2.81
CA GLY A 7 13.47 -3.64 -3.46
C GLY A 7 13.34 -2.25 -4.08
N ILE A 8 12.27 -1.50 -3.75
CA ILE A 8 12.08 -0.12 -4.21
C ILE A 8 12.28 0.88 -3.07
N THR A 9 12.43 2.14 -3.46
CA THR A 9 12.51 3.27 -2.55
C THR A 9 11.40 4.26 -2.87
N VAL A 10 10.82 4.83 -1.83
CA VAL A 10 9.82 5.91 -1.91
C VAL A 10 10.46 7.24 -1.50
N THR A 11 9.87 8.35 -1.94
CA THR A 11 10.35 9.69 -1.56
C THR A 11 10.15 9.92 -0.06
N ASN A 12 10.76 10.99 0.45
CA ASN A 12 10.51 11.44 1.84
C ASN A 12 9.11 12.05 2.04
N HIS A 13 8.31 12.17 0.97
CA HIS A 13 6.92 12.62 1.06
C HIS A 13 6.03 11.44 1.42
N VAL A 14 5.92 11.20 2.73
CA VAL A 14 5.10 10.14 3.31
C VAL A 14 3.87 10.76 3.94
N ASN A 15 2.69 10.47 3.39
CA ASN A 15 1.43 11.02 3.86
C ASN A 15 0.68 9.97 4.67
N TYR A 16 0.41 10.26 5.95
CA TYR A 16 -0.50 9.45 6.74
C TYR A 16 -1.88 9.42 6.10
N LEU A 17 -2.45 8.23 5.94
CA LEU A 17 -3.77 8.03 5.36
C LEU A 17 -4.81 7.66 6.40
N GLU A 18 -4.56 6.57 7.15
CA GLU A 18 -5.45 6.08 8.19
C GLU A 18 -4.72 5.10 9.12
N SER A 19 -5.34 4.82 10.26
CA SER A 19 -4.98 3.69 11.13
C SER A 19 -6.19 2.77 11.32
N LYS A 20 -5.94 1.47 11.37
CA LYS A 20 -6.96 0.42 11.59
C LYS A 20 -6.54 -0.46 12.77
N LEU A 21 -7.51 -1.02 13.47
CA LEU A 21 -7.29 -2.00 14.54
C LEU A 21 -7.85 -3.34 14.09
N PHE A 22 -7.04 -4.38 14.15
CA PHE A 22 -7.48 -5.76 13.97
C PHE A 22 -6.77 -6.67 14.97
N TYR A 23 -7.22 -7.92 15.06
CA TYR A 23 -6.59 -8.92 15.91
C TYR A 23 -5.86 -9.94 15.04
N SER A 24 -4.62 -10.27 15.39
CA SER A 24 -3.83 -11.29 14.70
C SER A 24 -4.48 -12.68 14.86
N SER A 25 -4.00 -13.67 14.10
CA SER A 25 -4.43 -15.07 14.27
C SER A 25 -4.16 -15.64 15.66
N LYS A 26 -3.26 -15.01 16.44
CA LYS A 26 -2.95 -15.34 17.83
C LYS A 26 -3.82 -14.58 18.84
N GLY A 27 -4.74 -13.72 18.38
CA GLY A 27 -5.60 -12.89 19.23
C GLY A 27 -4.93 -11.63 19.80
N GLU A 28 -3.77 -11.25 19.26
CA GLU A 28 -3.05 -10.04 19.70
C GLU A 28 -3.59 -8.82 18.95
N PRO A 29 -3.83 -7.68 19.62
CA PRO A 29 -4.27 -6.47 18.93
C PRO A 29 -3.13 -5.89 18.09
N VAL A 30 -3.40 -5.59 16.82
CA VAL A 30 -2.48 -4.98 15.87
C VAL A 30 -3.07 -3.67 15.36
N VAL A 31 -2.27 -2.61 15.42
CA VAL A 31 -2.59 -1.33 14.79
C VAL A 31 -1.87 -1.29 13.44
N ASP A 32 -2.64 -1.31 12.36
CA ASP A 32 -2.17 -1.10 11.00
C ASP A 32 -2.18 0.40 10.70
N VAL A 33 -1.05 0.96 10.27
CA VAL A 33 -0.91 2.39 9.94
C VAL A 33 -0.56 2.51 8.47
N VAL A 34 -1.50 3.05 7.69
CA VAL A 34 -1.40 3.11 6.24
C VAL A 34 -0.87 4.49 5.82
N PHE A 35 0.15 4.47 4.96
CA PHE A 35 0.75 5.67 4.38
C PHE A 35 0.62 5.67 2.86
N LEU A 36 0.37 6.85 2.28
CA LEU A 36 0.51 7.12 0.85
C LEU A 36 1.91 7.67 0.59
N CYS A 37 2.66 6.97 -0.27
CA CYS A 37 4.03 7.30 -0.61
C CYS A 37 4.18 7.46 -2.13
N GLU A 38 5.18 8.24 -2.56
CA GLU A 38 5.54 8.39 -3.97
C GLU A 38 6.73 7.51 -4.32
N TYR A 39 6.66 6.80 -5.44
CA TYR A 39 7.79 6.02 -5.95
C TYR A 39 8.97 6.94 -6.28
N GLN A 40 10.16 6.60 -5.80
CA GLN A 40 11.39 7.34 -6.11
C GLN A 40 12.29 6.57 -7.09
N SER A 41 12.65 5.33 -6.77
CA SER A 41 13.60 4.55 -7.57
C SER A 41 13.59 3.06 -7.20
N GLY A 42 14.37 2.27 -7.96
CA GLY A 42 14.56 0.84 -7.73
C GLY A 42 13.97 -0.02 -8.85
N LYS A 43 14.01 -1.33 -8.64
CA LYS A 43 13.31 -2.33 -9.46
C LYS A 43 12.69 -3.33 -8.50
N LEU A 44 11.53 -3.87 -8.86
CA LEU A 44 10.89 -4.92 -8.06
C LEU A 44 11.88 -6.08 -7.89
N LYS A 45 12.24 -6.34 -6.63
CA LYS A 45 13.05 -7.48 -6.20
C LYS A 45 12.39 -8.00 -4.93
N LEU A 46 11.81 -9.18 -5.04
CA LEU A 46 10.97 -9.75 -3.98
C LEU A 46 11.82 -10.52 -2.98
N ASP A 47 11.51 -10.34 -1.70
CA ASP A 47 11.80 -11.36 -0.71
C ASP A 47 10.75 -12.46 -0.83
N THR A 48 11.13 -13.61 -1.37
CA THR A 48 10.19 -14.70 -1.70
C THR A 48 9.67 -15.44 -0.48
N ASP A 49 10.29 -15.25 0.69
CA ASP A 49 9.81 -15.84 1.94
C ASP A 49 8.57 -15.10 2.48
N GLU A 50 8.36 -13.84 2.05
CA GLU A 50 7.24 -12.99 2.48
C GLU A 50 6.31 -12.57 1.33
N VAL A 51 6.85 -12.30 0.13
CA VAL A 51 6.12 -11.77 -1.02
C VAL A 51 6.26 -12.71 -2.22
N SER A 52 5.16 -13.33 -2.64
CA SER A 52 5.15 -14.26 -3.78
C SER A 52 5.29 -13.54 -5.13
N GLU A 53 4.59 -12.43 -5.31
CA GLU A 53 4.54 -11.65 -6.57
C GLU A 53 4.31 -10.17 -6.27
N ALA A 54 4.83 -9.28 -7.13
CA ALA A 54 4.47 -7.86 -7.12
C ALA A 54 4.37 -7.31 -8.54
N GLY A 55 3.46 -6.36 -8.72
CA GLY A 55 3.24 -5.68 -9.98
C GLY A 55 2.70 -4.27 -9.75
N TRP A 56 2.91 -3.41 -10.75
CA TRP A 56 2.30 -2.08 -10.77
C TRP A 56 0.90 -2.19 -11.33
N MET A 57 -0.08 -1.64 -10.61
CA MET A 57 -1.48 -1.60 -11.05
C MET A 57 -2.00 -0.18 -10.96
N THR A 58 -2.79 0.20 -11.95
CA THR A 58 -3.56 1.44 -11.94
C THR A 58 -4.75 1.32 -10.99
N TYR A 59 -5.24 2.46 -10.51
CA TYR A 59 -6.45 2.50 -9.69
C TYR A 59 -7.65 1.81 -10.36
N ALA A 60 -7.81 1.98 -11.67
CA ALA A 60 -8.91 1.38 -12.43
C ALA A 60 -8.79 -0.16 -12.52
N GLU A 61 -7.58 -0.70 -12.70
CA GLU A 61 -7.34 -2.15 -12.71
C GLU A 61 -7.64 -2.78 -11.34
N ILE A 62 -7.29 -2.08 -10.25
CA ILE A 62 -7.56 -2.57 -8.89
C ILE A 62 -9.06 -2.67 -8.64
N LEU A 63 -9.83 -1.65 -9.04
CA LEU A 63 -11.29 -1.61 -8.86
C LEU A 63 -12.06 -2.59 -9.76
N SER A 64 -11.52 -2.97 -10.91
CA SER A 64 -12.26 -3.71 -11.93
C SER A 64 -12.22 -5.23 -11.80
N GLY A 65 -11.34 -5.79 -10.96
CA GLY A 65 -11.24 -7.25 -10.88
C GLY A 65 -10.06 -7.80 -10.12
N THR A 66 -9.69 -7.21 -8.99
CA THR A 66 -8.77 -7.89 -8.07
C THR A 66 -9.55 -8.75 -7.07
N ASP A 67 -9.03 -9.93 -6.73
CA ASP A 67 -9.49 -10.73 -5.57
C ASP A 67 -8.96 -10.13 -4.25
N SER A 68 -8.84 -8.81 -4.20
CA SER A 68 -8.28 -8.08 -3.08
C SER A 68 -9.28 -8.07 -1.92
N PRO A 69 -8.82 -8.20 -0.68
CA PRO A 69 -9.66 -7.99 0.48
C PRO A 69 -10.32 -6.60 0.45
N GLU A 70 -11.60 -6.51 0.83
CA GLU A 70 -12.38 -5.27 0.78
C GLU A 70 -11.71 -4.12 1.53
N TRP A 71 -11.11 -4.41 2.69
CA TRP A 71 -10.41 -3.41 3.50
C TRP A 71 -9.21 -2.78 2.78
N LEU A 72 -8.56 -3.49 1.86
CA LEU A 72 -7.45 -2.98 1.06
C LEU A 72 -7.99 -2.05 -0.02
N VAL A 73 -9.05 -2.47 -0.72
CA VAL A 73 -9.71 -1.67 -1.74
C VAL A 73 -10.21 -0.34 -1.18
N GLU A 74 -10.77 -0.34 0.04
CA GLU A 74 -11.20 0.89 0.71
C GLU A 74 -10.04 1.84 1.04
N SER A 75 -8.88 1.32 1.47
CA SER A 75 -7.69 2.16 1.66
C SER A 75 -7.18 2.74 0.34
N ILE A 76 -7.21 1.95 -0.74
CA ILE A 76 -6.78 2.41 -2.06
C ILE A 76 -7.69 3.53 -2.59
N LYS A 77 -9.01 3.46 -2.36
CA LYS A 77 -9.94 4.56 -2.67
C LYS A 77 -9.60 5.85 -1.91
N LYS A 78 -9.26 5.74 -0.62
CA LYS A 78 -8.83 6.90 0.18
C LYS A 78 -7.50 7.45 -0.33
N ALA A 79 -6.55 6.58 -0.65
CA ALA A 79 -5.24 6.94 -1.20
C ALA A 79 -5.38 7.69 -2.52
N GLU A 80 -6.24 7.22 -3.43
CA GLU A 80 -6.50 7.87 -4.71
C GLU A 80 -7.12 9.27 -4.52
N LYS A 81 -8.09 9.39 -3.59
CA LYS A 81 -8.66 10.69 -3.24
C LYS A 81 -7.58 11.65 -2.73
N ALA A 82 -6.74 11.21 -1.79
CA ALA A 82 -5.65 12.01 -1.25
C ALA A 82 -4.64 12.43 -2.33
N ARG A 83 -4.24 11.50 -3.20
CA ARG A 83 -3.35 11.76 -4.34
C ARG A 83 -3.90 12.85 -5.27
N MET A 84 -5.21 12.79 -5.57
CA MET A 84 -5.89 13.77 -6.41
C MET A 84 -6.08 15.13 -5.74
N GLU A 85 -6.08 15.20 -4.41
CA GLU A 85 -6.09 16.45 -3.65
C GLU A 85 -4.71 17.09 -3.62
N SER A 86 -3.65 16.31 -3.40
CA SER A 86 -2.26 16.77 -3.44
C SER A 86 -1.84 17.28 -4.83
N ALA A 87 -2.35 16.67 -5.90
CA ALA A 87 -2.04 17.07 -7.28
C ALA A 87 -2.72 18.37 -7.76
N LYS A 88 -3.62 18.96 -6.96
CA LYS A 88 -4.29 20.24 -7.28
C LYS A 88 -3.55 21.47 -6.75
N ILE A 89 -2.46 21.26 -6.01
CA ILE A 89 -1.63 22.29 -5.38
C ILE A 89 -0.38 22.50 -6.25
#